data_AF-A0A7Y6PN16-F1
#
_entry.id   AF-A0A7Y6PN16-F1
#
_cell.length_a   1.000
_cell.length_b   1.000
_cell.length_c   1.000
_cell.angle_alpha   90.00
_cell.angle_beta   90.00
_cell.angle_gamma   90.00
#
_symmetry.space_group_name_H-M   'P 1'
#
loop_
_entity.id
_entity.type
_entity.pdbx_description
1 polymer ?
#
loop_
_entity_poly.entity_id
_entity_poly.type
_entity_poly.pdbx_seq_one_letter_code
_entity_poly.pdbx_strand_id
1 'polypeptide(L)' 'MLTFQSIPQARVVRKGGQAFAPPPAPPSESALGEHLRNAFAIALGLWPLTAIVLLATGLLIMAGNNGAP' A
#
# COMPACT_ATOMS: atom_id res chain seq x y z
N MET A 1 -9.05 19.60 -12.67
CA MET A 1 -9.52 19.86 -11.30
C MET A 1 -8.32 20.01 -10.41
N LEU A 2 -8.04 21.22 -9.91
CA LEU A 2 -6.94 21.50 -8.98
C LEU A 2 -7.31 20.95 -7.60
N THR A 3 -6.67 19.87 -7.19
CA THR A 3 -6.75 19.35 -5.82
C THR A 3 -6.01 20.31 -4.89
N PHE A 4 -6.75 21.17 -4.21
CA PHE A 4 -6.24 21.91 -3.07
C PHE A 4 -5.96 20.89 -1.96
N GLN A 5 -4.71 20.44 -1.84
CA GLN A 5 -4.28 19.84 -0.58
C GLN A 5 -4.46 20.91 0.49
N SER A 6 -5.40 20.70 1.39
CA SER A 6 -5.61 21.55 2.55
C SER A 6 -4.35 21.48 3.40
N ILE A 7 -3.42 22.40 3.14
CA ILE A 7 -2.33 22.70 4.08
C ILE A 7 -3.03 22.96 5.42
N PRO A 8 -2.70 22.24 6.50
CA PRO A 8 -3.31 22.49 7.79
C PRO A 8 -2.95 23.92 8.19
N GLN A 9 -3.89 24.83 7.97
CA GLN A 9 -3.70 26.21 8.39
C GLN A 9 -3.77 26.20 9.90
N ALA A 10 -2.59 26.27 10.53
CA ALA A 10 -2.46 26.58 11.94
C ALA A 10 -3.09 27.96 12.17
N ARG A 11 -4.42 27.96 12.38
CA ARG A 11 -5.16 29.16 12.73
C ARG A 11 -4.62 29.59 14.09
N VAL A 12 -3.80 30.63 14.11
CA VAL A 12 -3.39 31.30 15.36
C VAL A 12 -4.65 31.89 15.98
N VAL A 13 -5.28 31.14 16.87
CA VAL A 13 -6.48 31.62 17.58
C VAL A 13 -6.00 32.60 18.64
N ARG A 14 -6.20 33.90 18.40
CA ARG A 14 -6.05 34.93 19.44
C ARG A 14 -7.15 34.74 20.48
N LYS A 15 -6.90 34.00 21.57
CA LYS A 15 -7.68 34.15 22.80
C LYS A 15 -7.07 35.29 23.62
N GLY A 16 -7.79 36.40 23.79
CA GLY A 16 -7.43 37.45 24.75
C GLY A 16 -6.18 38.29 24.43
N GLY A 17 -5.77 38.39 23.16
CA GLY A 17 -4.64 39.26 22.77
C GLY A 17 -3.24 38.66 22.96
N GLN A 18 -3.14 37.43 23.47
CA GLN A 18 -1.86 36.72 23.57
C GLN A 18 -1.66 35.80 22.35
N ALA A 19 -0.47 35.85 21.74
CA ALA A 19 -0.10 34.95 20.66
C ALA A 19 0.18 33.55 21.25
N PHE A 20 -0.72 32.61 21.01
CA PHE A 20 -0.55 31.23 21.43
C PHE A 20 0.15 30.44 20.32
N ALA A 21 1.26 29.78 20.65
CA ALA A 21 1.94 28.88 19.71
C ALA A 21 0.99 27.72 19.34
N PRO A 22 0.92 27.33 18.07
CA PRO A 22 0.09 26.19 17.67
C PRO A 22 0.56 24.93 18.40
N PRO A 23 -0.37 24.01 18.73
CA PRO A 23 -0.01 22.73 19.33
C PRO A 23 0.95 21.96 18.41
N PRO A 24 1.89 21.18 18.97
CA PRO A 24 2.81 20.39 18.18
C PRO A 24 2.05 19.44 17.24
N ALA A 25 2.55 19.28 16.01
CA ALA A 25 1.94 18.40 15.03
C ALA A 25 1.87 16.97 15.58
N PRO A 26 0.80 16.22 15.27
CA PRO A 26 0.70 14.82 15.66
C PRO A 26 1.87 14.03 15.04
N PRO A 27 2.38 12.99 15.74
CA PRO A 27 3.42 12.14 15.20
C PRO A 27 2.90 11.49 13.91
N SER A 28 3.65 11.63 12.82
CA SER A 28 3.32 10.96 11.56
C SER A 28 3.38 9.45 11.78
N GLU A 29 2.30 8.74 11.47
CA GLU A 29 2.30 7.28 11.43
C GLU A 29 3.39 6.81 10.46
N SER A 30 4.08 5.73 10.82
CA SER A 30 5.23 5.28 10.04
C SER A 30 4.77 4.74 8.69
N ALA A 31 5.06 5.49 7.63
CA ALA A 31 4.77 5.10 6.25
C ALA A 31 5.34 3.70 5.91
N LEU A 32 6.40 3.27 6.61
CA LEU A 32 6.99 1.94 6.47
C LEU A 32 6.02 0.81 6.83
N GLY A 33 5.19 0.99 7.86
CA GLY A 33 4.24 -0.04 8.31
C GLY A 33 3.12 -0.30 7.30
N GLU A 34 2.59 0.76 6.68
CA GLU A 34 1.56 0.65 5.64
C GLU A 34 2.08 -0.02 4.37
N HIS A 35 3.32 0.31 3.96
CA HIS A 35 3.94 -0.29 2.78
C HIS A 35 4.17 -1.79 2.96
N LEU A 36 4.65 -2.21 4.14
CA LEU A 36 4.83 -3.63 4.45
C LEU A 36 3.51 -4.40 4.44
N ARG A 37 2.46 -3.82 5.02
CA ARG A 37 1.12 -4.44 5.06
C ARG A 37 0.53 -4.61 3.66
N ASN A 38 0.67 -3.60 2.79
CA ASN A 38 0.24 -3.68 1.40
C ASN A 38 1.05 -4.70 0.59
N ALA A 39 2.37 -4.70 0.73
CA ALA A 39 3.23 -5.68 0.06
C ALA A 39 2.87 -7.12 0.45
N PHE A 40 2.58 -7.37 1.73
CA PHE A 40 2.17 -8.69 2.22
C PHE A 40 0.80 -9.11 1.68
N ALA A 41 -0.16 -8.18 1.63
CA ALA A 41 -1.49 -8.45 1.05
C ALA A 41 -1.40 -8.77 -0.44
N ILE A 42 -0.56 -8.06 -1.20
CA ILE A 42 -0.33 -8.32 -2.63
C ILE A 42 0.35 -9.69 -2.83
N ALA A 43 1.37 -9.99 -2.03
CA ALA A 43 2.08 -11.27 -2.12
C ALA A 43 1.16 -12.47 -1.84
N LEU A 44 0.30 -12.37 -0.82
CA LEU A 44 -0.71 -13.39 -0.52
C LEU A 44 -1.80 -13.46 -1.60
N GLY A 45 -2.24 -12.31 -2.11
CA GLY A 45 -3.26 -12.23 -3.16
C GLY A 45 -2.80 -12.78 -4.51
N LEU A 46 -1.49 -12.78 -4.79
CA LEU A 46 -0.90 -13.32 -6.01
C LEU A 46 -0.64 -14.84 -5.97
N TRP A 47 -0.77 -15.47 -4.80
CA TRP A 47 -0.55 -16.90 -4.64
C TRP A 47 -1.45 -17.81 -5.50
N PRO A 48 -2.75 -17.49 -5.71
CA PRO A 48 -3.58 -18.27 -6.63
C PRO A 48 -3.07 -18.20 -8.08
N LEU A 49 -2.52 -17.05 -8.49
CA LEU A 49 -1.96 -16.87 -9.83
C LEU A 49 -0.71 -17.74 -10.01
N THR A 50 0.18 -17.79 -9.01
CA THR A 50 1.36 -18.67 -9.07
C THR A 50 0.96 -20.14 -9.10
N ALA A 51 -0.06 -20.55 -8.35
CA ALA A 51 -0.60 -21.92 -8.39
C ALA A 51 -1.15 -22.31 -9.78
N ILE A 52 -1.89 -21.41 -10.43
CA ILE A 52 -2.40 -21.63 -11.80
C ILE A 52 -1.26 -21.77 -12.79
N VAL A 53 -0.25 -20.88 -12.71
CA VAL A 53 0.92 -20.92 -13.60
C VAL A 53 1.69 -22.23 -13.40
N LEU A 54 1.92 -22.66 -12.16
CA LEU A 54 2.56 -23.94 -11.86
C LEU A 54 1.75 -25.13 -12.40
N LEU A 55 0.43 -25.13 -12.21
CA LEU A 55 -0.44 -26.19 -12.72
C LEU A 55 -0.39 -26.26 -14.25
N ALA A 56 -0.56 -25.11 -14.93
CA ALA A 56 -0.50 -25.03 -16.39
C ALA A 56 0.86 -25.51 -16.92
N THR A 57 1.95 -25.14 -16.24
CA THR A 57 3.30 -25.58 -16.60
C THR A 57 3.47 -27.09 -16.42
N GLY A 58 2.98 -27.66 -15.32
CA GLY A 58 3.01 -29.10 -15.08
C GLY A 58 2.21 -29.89 -16.11
N LEU A 59 1.02 -29.40 -16.48
CA LEU A 59 0.20 -29.98 -17.54
C LEU A 59 0.89 -29.92 -18.91
N LEU A 60 1.55 -28.80 -19.22
CA LEU A 60 2.30 -28.64 -20.47
C LEU A 60 3.48 -29.64 -20.55
N ILE A 61 4.23 -29.81 -19.46
CA ILE A 61 5.33 -30.78 -19.37
C ILE A 61 4.81 -32.20 -19.53
N MET A 62 3.71 -32.54 -18.83
CA MET A 62 3.09 -33.86 -18.94
C MET A 62 2.60 -34.13 -20.37
N ALA A 63 1.99 -33.15 -21.03
CA ALA A 63 1.53 -33.27 -22.41
C ALA A 63 2.71 -33.43 -23.39
N GLY A 64 3.79 -32.67 -23.20
CA GLY A 64 5.01 -32.79 -24.00
C GLY A 64 5.70 -34.15 -23.86
N ASN A 65 5.71 -34.71 -22.65
CA ASN A 65 6.33 -36.01 -22.39
C ASN A 65 5.44 -37.20 -22.80
N ASN A 66 4.11 -37.10 -22.71
CA ASN A 66 3.18 -38.16 -23.16
C ASN A 66 2.83 -38.08 -24.65
N GLY A 67 3.13 -36.97 -25.32
CA GLY A 67 2.96 -36.79 -26.76
C GLY A 67 4.23 -37.05 -27.58
N ALA A 68 5.34 -37.39 -26.94
CA ALA A 68 6.56 -37.81 -27.62
C ALA A 68 6.40 -39.27 -28.09
N PRO A 69 6.61 -39.58 -29.38
CA PRO A 69 6.62 -40.96 -29.87
C PRO A 69 7.75 -41.80 -29.26
#